data_AF-A0A482TGY8-F1
#
_entry.id   AF-A0A482TGY8-F1
#
_cell.length_a   1.000
_cell.length_b   1.000
_cell.length_c   1.000
_cell.angle_alpha   90.00
_cell.angle_beta   90.00
_cell.angle_gamma   90.00
#
_symmetry.space_group_name_H-M   'P 1'
#
loop_
_entity.id
_entity.type
_entity.pdbx_description
1 polymer ?
#
loop_
_entity_poly.entity_id
_entity_poly.type
_entity_poly.pdbx_seq_one_letter_code
_entity_poly.pdbx_strand_id
1 'polypeptide(L)'
;MKLDINSISDGKAKDIILESIVRSENNLKQTEEFQKELFLNATLDDVNFLLKSIVDSKLDLIKVYSGNKTYVTSIGHINPFLKKGGFEKIEAELKKAESKEILEIENLKLQKEASEYAKNFRQKDEEIRNLTRDNLRLGNWDIRFRWYIAVFSFIIGFIIKYLIDK
;
A
#
# COMPACT_ATOMS: atom_id res chain seq x y z
N MET A 1 5.65 0.52 38.81
CA MET A 1 6.41 1.20 37.74
C MET A 1 5.42 2.02 36.96
N LYS A 2 5.51 3.36 37.00
CA LYS A 2 4.58 4.22 36.26
C LYS A 2 5.04 4.33 34.81
N LEU A 3 4.10 4.37 33.87
CA LEU A 3 4.38 4.42 32.45
C LEU A 3 4.05 5.81 31.88
N ASP A 4 4.81 6.24 30.88
CA ASP A 4 4.47 7.44 30.13
C ASP A 4 3.46 7.07 29.03
N ILE A 5 2.27 7.68 29.09
CA ILE A 5 1.16 7.35 28.18
C ILE A 5 1.51 7.65 26.72
N ASN A 6 2.38 8.63 26.48
CA ASN A 6 2.85 9.00 25.14
C ASN A 6 3.92 8.04 24.59
N SER A 7 4.48 7.16 25.42
CA SER A 7 5.54 6.22 25.04
C SER A 7 5.01 4.84 24.66
N ILE A 8 3.71 4.59 24.84
CA ILE A 8 3.06 3.30 24.63
C ILE A 8 1.93 3.45 23.61
N SER A 9 1.60 2.37 22.89
CA SER A 9 0.46 2.40 21.97
C SER A 9 -0.87 2.44 22.74
N ASP A 10 -1.92 2.94 22.08
CA ASP A 10 -3.27 2.99 22.65
C ASP A 10 -3.76 1.60 23.08
N GLY A 11 -3.49 0.57 22.27
CA GLY A 11 -3.85 -0.81 22.61
C GLY A 11 -3.18 -1.28 23.89
N LYS A 12 -1.88 -1.01 24.03
CA LYS A 12 -1.11 -1.34 25.22
C LYS A 12 -1.59 -0.57 26.46
N ALA A 13 -1.92 0.71 26.31
CA ALA A 13 -2.48 1.52 27.38
C ALA A 13 -3.82 0.95 27.90
N LYS A 14 -4.69 0.49 27.00
CA LYS A 14 -5.95 -0.18 27.36
C LYS A 14 -5.71 -1.50 28.09
N ASP A 15 -4.76 -2.30 27.63
CA ASP A 15 -4.42 -3.57 28.27
C ASP A 15 -3.86 -3.38 29.69
N ILE A 16 -3.04 -2.36 29.91
CA ILE A 16 -2.54 -1.98 31.24
C ILE A 16 -3.69 -1.58 32.18
N ILE A 17 -4.66 -0.81 31.68
CA ILE A 17 -5.87 -0.46 32.45
C ILE A 17 -6.63 -1.73 32.82
N LEU A 18 -6.86 -2.63 31.87
CA LEU A 18 -7.53 -3.91 32.12
C LEU A 18 -6.79 -4.78 33.15
N GLU A 19 -5.46 -4.89 33.05
CA GLU A 19 -4.64 -5.63 34.02
C GLU A 19 -4.78 -5.08 35.43
N SER A 20 -4.78 -3.75 35.58
CA SER A 20 -4.90 -3.10 36.89
C SER A 20 -6.29 -3.22 37.51
N ILE A 21 -7.34 -3.30 36.69
CA ILE A 21 -8.71 -3.61 37.13
C ILE A 21 -8.80 -5.06 37.61
N VAL A 22 -8.12 -6.00 36.94
CA VAL A 22 -8.11 -7.41 37.34
C VAL A 22 -7.31 -7.62 38.63
N ARG A 23 -6.21 -6.90 38.80
CA ARG A 23 -5.36 -7.02 39.99
C ARG A 23 -5.98 -6.44 41.26
N SER A 24 -6.98 -5.57 41.15
CA SER A 24 -7.61 -4.97 42.32
C SER A 24 -8.56 -5.95 43.00
N GLU A 25 -8.30 -6.27 44.27
CA GLU A 25 -9.14 -7.14 45.09
C GLU A 25 -10.58 -6.62 45.23
N ASN A 26 -10.73 -5.30 45.21
CA ASN A 26 -12.02 -4.64 45.09
C ASN A 26 -12.33 -4.43 43.60
N ASN A 27 -13.38 -5.07 43.10
CA ASN A 27 -13.86 -4.93 41.73
C ASN A 27 -14.33 -3.50 41.37
N LEU A 28 -14.14 -2.50 42.23
CA LEU A 28 -14.52 -1.11 42.01
C LEU A 28 -13.32 -0.22 42.30
N LYS A 29 -12.83 0.49 41.27
CA LYS A 29 -11.72 1.45 41.42
C LYS A 29 -12.10 2.82 40.86
N GLN A 30 -11.60 3.88 41.50
CA GLN A 30 -11.82 5.26 41.07
C GLN A 30 -10.81 5.66 39.98
N THR A 31 -11.23 6.37 38.93
CA THR A 31 -10.35 6.75 37.80
C THR A 31 -9.15 7.60 38.20
N GLU A 32 -9.29 8.44 39.23
CA GLU A 32 -8.17 9.25 39.78
C GLU A 32 -7.06 8.39 40.39
N GLU A 33 -7.42 7.26 41.00
CA GLU A 33 -6.43 6.33 41.57
C GLU A 33 -5.69 5.59 40.43
N PHE A 34 -6.42 5.16 39.39
CA PHE A 34 -5.83 4.57 38.19
C PHE A 34 -4.83 5.50 37.51
N GLN A 35 -5.22 6.76 37.33
CA GLN A 35 -4.38 7.76 36.67
C GLN A 35 -3.06 7.93 37.43
N LYS A 36 -3.12 8.10 38.77
CA LYS A 36 -1.92 8.29 39.61
C LYS A 36 -1.05 7.04 39.74
N GLU A 37 -1.66 5.85 39.71
CA GLU A 37 -0.98 4.56 39.87
C GLU A 37 -0.25 4.12 38.59
N LEU A 38 -0.89 4.32 37.42
CA LEU A 38 -0.45 3.72 36.16
C LEU A 38 0.33 4.69 35.26
N PHE A 39 -0.05 5.97 35.23
CA PHE A 39 0.47 6.91 34.24
C PHE A 39 1.15 8.11 34.90
N LEU A 40 2.34 8.49 34.40
CA LEU A 40 3.10 9.64 34.92
C LEU A 40 2.55 10.98 34.44
N ASN A 41 2.13 11.05 33.17
CA ASN A 41 1.81 12.29 32.46
C ASN A 41 0.40 12.32 31.85
N ALA A 42 -0.44 11.33 32.15
CA ALA A 42 -1.81 11.29 31.61
C ALA A 42 -2.72 12.23 32.38
N THR A 43 -3.57 12.97 31.68
CA THR A 43 -4.67 13.71 32.30
C THR A 43 -5.82 12.77 32.65
N LEU A 44 -6.75 13.22 33.51
CA LEU A 44 -7.96 12.46 33.82
C LEU A 44 -8.79 12.21 32.54
N ASP A 45 -8.80 13.18 31.64
CA ASP A 45 -9.54 13.12 30.37
C ASP A 45 -8.96 12.05 29.44
N ASP A 46 -7.64 11.90 29.39
CA ASP A 46 -6.99 10.84 28.60
C ASP A 46 -7.40 9.45 29.10
N VAL A 47 -7.42 9.25 30.42
CA VAL A 47 -7.82 7.97 31.01
C VAL A 47 -9.33 7.73 30.80
N ASN A 48 -10.16 8.75 30.96
CA ASN A 48 -11.59 8.66 30.67
C ASN A 48 -11.85 8.34 29.19
N PHE A 49 -11.07 8.92 28.29
CA PHE A 49 -11.14 8.62 26.86
C PHE A 49 -10.78 7.16 26.57
N LEU A 50 -9.70 6.64 27.17
CA LEU A 50 -9.33 5.23 27.05
C LEU A 50 -10.41 4.30 27.59
N LEU A 51 -10.98 4.60 28.76
CA LEU A 51 -12.06 3.81 29.35
C LEU A 51 -13.31 3.81 28.46
N LYS A 52 -13.68 4.98 27.94
CA LYS A 52 -14.78 5.11 26.97
C LYS A 52 -14.50 4.29 25.72
N SER A 53 -13.28 4.35 25.19
CA SER A 53 -12.87 3.55 24.03
C SER A 53 -12.94 2.05 24.28
N ILE A 54 -12.63 1.58 25.49
CA ILE A 54 -12.81 0.17 25.86
C ILE A 54 -14.30 -0.18 25.91
N VAL A 55 -15.17 0.67 26.47
CA VAL A 55 -16.62 0.43 26.49
C VAL A 55 -17.20 0.42 25.08
N ASP A 56 -16.80 1.37 24.24
CA ASP A 56 -17.25 1.50 22.84
C ASP A 56 -16.83 0.32 21.97
N SER A 57 -15.82 -0.47 22.40
CA SER A 57 -15.42 -1.71 21.73
C SER A 57 -16.47 -2.82 21.81
N LYS A 58 -17.50 -2.68 22.67
CA LYS A 58 -18.60 -3.66 22.87
C LYS A 58 -18.13 -5.07 23.23
N LEU A 59 -16.96 -5.18 23.84
CA LEU A 59 -16.40 -6.45 24.30
C LEU A 59 -16.87 -6.86 25.71
N ASP A 60 -17.77 -6.06 26.33
CA ASP A 60 -18.31 -6.26 27.67
C ASP A 60 -17.25 -6.55 28.75
N LEU A 61 -16.09 -5.91 28.64
CA LEU A 61 -14.96 -6.10 29.55
C LEU A 61 -15.14 -5.32 30.85
N ILE A 62 -15.61 -4.08 30.75
CA ILE A 62 -15.70 -3.13 31.87
C ILE A 62 -17.03 -2.39 31.87
N LYS A 63 -17.50 -2.04 33.06
CA LYS A 63 -18.62 -1.12 33.30
C LYS A 63 -18.06 0.16 33.91
N VAL A 64 -18.41 1.29 33.31
CA VAL A 64 -18.00 2.61 33.80
C VAL A 64 -19.22 3.32 34.37
N TYR A 65 -19.12 3.74 35.63
CA TYR A 65 -20.14 4.53 36.31
C TYR A 65 -19.66 5.97 36.40
N SER A 66 -20.33 6.87 35.69
CA SER A 66 -20.04 8.31 35.71
C SER A 66 -21.02 9.03 36.62
N GLY A 67 -20.54 9.59 37.72
CA GLY A 67 -21.28 10.47 38.64
C GLY A 67 -20.42 11.68 39.03
N ASN A 68 -20.42 12.09 40.31
CA ASN A 68 -19.45 13.08 40.81
C ASN A 68 -17.99 12.60 40.74
N LYS A 69 -17.80 11.27 40.69
CA LYS A 69 -16.54 10.58 40.49
C LYS A 69 -16.79 9.45 39.49
N THR A 70 -15.77 9.14 38.67
CA THR A 70 -15.83 8.03 37.73
C THR A 70 -15.29 6.77 38.40
N TYR A 71 -16.09 5.70 38.36
CA TYR A 71 -15.72 4.38 38.86
C TYR A 71 -15.75 3.35 37.75
N VAL A 72 -14.84 2.38 37.82
CA VAL A 72 -14.74 1.30 36.84
C VAL A 72 -14.83 -0.03 37.57
N THR A 73 -15.60 -0.95 37.00
CA THR A 73 -15.71 -2.33 37.45
C THR A 73 -15.50 -3.32 36.32
N SER A 74 -14.94 -4.48 36.64
CA SER A 74 -14.86 -5.60 35.70
C SER A 74 -16.21 -6.29 35.59
N ILE A 75 -16.66 -6.58 34.37
CA ILE A 75 -17.91 -7.35 34.15
C ILE A 75 -17.59 -8.84 34.05
N GLY A 76 -16.39 -9.19 33.58
CA GLY A 76 -15.93 -10.56 33.37
C GLY A 76 -15.21 -10.69 32.02
N HIS A 77 -14.48 -11.80 31.82
CA HIS A 77 -13.72 -12.13 30.59
C HIS A 77 -12.47 -11.31 30.26
N ILE A 78 -12.04 -10.38 31.11
CA ILE A 78 -10.79 -9.63 30.92
C ILE A 78 -9.56 -10.56 30.84
N ASN A 79 -9.43 -11.53 31.75
CA ASN A 79 -8.30 -12.46 31.79
C ASN A 79 -8.17 -13.31 30.51
N PRO A 80 -9.24 -13.97 30.02
CA PRO A 80 -9.22 -14.63 28.71
C PRO A 80 -8.88 -13.69 27.55
N PHE A 81 -9.35 -12.45 27.58
CA PHE A 81 -9.08 -11.44 26.55
C PHE A 81 -7.59 -11.05 26.50
N LEU A 82 -7.02 -10.70 27.65
CA LEU A 82 -5.59 -10.37 27.77
C LEU A 82 -4.70 -11.55 27.38
N LYS A 83 -5.06 -12.79 27.76
CA LYS A 83 -4.32 -14.01 27.34
C LYS A 83 -4.32 -14.23 25.83
N LYS A 84 -5.32 -13.72 25.10
CA LYS A 84 -5.37 -13.79 23.63
C LYS A 84 -4.56 -12.68 22.96
N GLY A 85 -3.92 -11.80 23.73
CA GLY A 85 -3.08 -10.70 23.26
C GLY A 85 -3.69 -9.31 23.40
N GLY A 86 -4.91 -9.20 23.94
CA GLY A 86 -5.52 -7.91 24.29
C GLY A 86 -5.76 -6.96 23.10
N PHE A 87 -5.87 -5.68 23.41
CA PHE A 87 -5.99 -4.60 22.44
C PHE A 87 -4.68 -4.33 21.69
N GLU A 88 -3.52 -4.57 22.30
CA GLU A 88 -2.21 -4.43 21.63
C GLU A 88 -2.12 -5.30 20.37
N LYS A 89 -2.58 -6.55 20.46
CA LYS A 89 -2.60 -7.46 19.31
C LYS A 89 -3.58 -7.01 18.23
N ILE A 90 -4.78 -6.56 18.62
CA ILE A 90 -5.79 -6.06 17.67
C ILE A 90 -5.25 -4.86 16.90
N GLU A 91 -4.58 -3.93 17.57
CA GLU A 91 -3.96 -2.77 16.96
C GLU A 91 -2.85 -3.16 15.98
N ALA A 92 -2.01 -4.13 16.36
CA ALA A 92 -0.95 -4.65 15.50
C ALA A 92 -1.51 -5.35 14.24
N GLU A 93 -2.61 -6.09 14.37
CA GLU A 93 -3.28 -6.75 13.23
C GLU A 93 -3.91 -5.75 12.27
N LEU A 94 -4.53 -4.68 12.78
CA LEU A 94 -5.08 -3.57 11.97
C LEU A 94 -3.99 -2.87 11.15
N LYS A 95 -2.89 -2.48 11.81
CA LYS A 95 -1.73 -1.88 11.11
C LYS A 95 -1.16 -2.80 10.03
N LYS A 96 -1.16 -4.11 10.29
CA LYS A 96 -0.72 -5.12 9.32
C LYS A 96 -1.70 -5.28 8.15
N ALA A 97 -3.00 -5.11 8.37
CA ALA A 97 -4.01 -5.16 7.32
C ALA A 97 -3.90 -3.93 6.40
N GLU A 98 -3.79 -2.73 6.97
CA GLU A 98 -3.62 -1.49 6.20
C GLU A 98 -2.35 -1.51 5.34
N SER A 99 -1.23 -1.95 5.93
CA SER A 99 0.03 -2.09 5.17
C SER A 99 -0.07 -3.12 4.04
N LYS A 100 -0.80 -4.23 4.24
CA LYS A 100 -1.06 -5.21 3.17
C LYS A 100 -1.88 -4.61 2.03
N GLU A 101 -2.93 -3.85 2.34
CA GLU A 101 -3.78 -3.21 1.33
C GLU A 101 -2.98 -2.20 0.49
N ILE A 102 -2.12 -1.40 1.12
CA ILE A 102 -1.21 -0.48 0.43
C ILE A 102 -0.26 -1.25 -0.51
N LEU A 103 0.34 -2.34 -0.02
CA LEU A 103 1.24 -3.17 -0.82
C LEU A 103 0.53 -3.86 -1.99
N GLU A 104 -0.73 -4.26 -1.83
CA GLU A 104 -1.53 -4.85 -2.88
C GLU A 104 -1.86 -3.83 -3.98
N ILE A 105 -2.24 -2.61 -3.59
CA ILE A 105 -2.44 -1.50 -4.53
C ILE A 105 -1.15 -1.17 -5.29
N GLU A 106 -0.01 -1.14 -4.60
CA GLU A 106 1.29 -0.88 -5.22
C GLU A 106 1.68 -1.99 -6.22
N ASN A 107 1.47 -3.26 -5.86
CA ASN A 107 1.74 -4.39 -6.75
C ASN A 107 0.87 -4.33 -8.02
N LEU A 108 -0.42 -3.99 -7.88
CA LEU A 108 -1.32 -3.79 -9.03
C LEU A 108 -0.84 -2.65 -9.95
N LYS A 109 -0.35 -1.54 -9.39
CA LYS A 109 0.25 -0.45 -10.17
C LYS A 109 1.48 -0.91 -10.94
N LEU A 110 2.40 -1.62 -10.27
CA LEU A 110 3.61 -2.16 -10.90
C LEU A 110 3.30 -3.15 -12.03
N GLN A 111 2.29 -4.02 -11.85
CA GLN A 111 1.84 -4.92 -12.91
C GLN A 111 1.27 -4.17 -14.12
N LYS A 112 0.51 -3.10 -13.87
CA LYS A 112 -0.03 -2.26 -14.94
C LYS A 112 1.11 -1.56 -15.71
N GLU A 113 2.06 -0.96 -14.99
CA GLU A 113 3.24 -0.33 -15.59
C GLU A 113 4.05 -1.32 -16.42
N ALA A 114 4.33 -2.53 -15.90
CA ALA A 114 5.03 -3.57 -16.64
C ALA A 114 4.30 -3.98 -17.93
N SER A 115 2.97 -4.09 -17.89
CA SER A 115 2.15 -4.34 -19.08
C SER A 115 2.24 -3.21 -20.10
N GLU A 116 2.22 -1.95 -19.67
CA GLU A 116 2.36 -0.78 -20.55
C GLU A 116 3.75 -0.73 -21.20
N TYR A 117 4.81 -0.98 -20.42
CA TYR A 117 6.17 -1.11 -20.96
C TYR A 117 6.29 -2.22 -22.00
N ALA A 118 5.70 -3.40 -21.73
CA ALA A 118 5.69 -4.51 -22.67
C ALA A 118 4.95 -4.17 -23.98
N LYS A 119 3.83 -3.44 -23.90
CA LYS A 119 3.10 -2.96 -25.09
C LYS A 119 3.93 -1.97 -25.90
N ASN A 120 4.54 -0.99 -25.22
CA ASN A 120 5.42 -0.02 -25.87
C ASN A 120 6.62 -0.70 -26.55
N PHE A 121 7.19 -1.73 -25.92
CA PHE A 121 8.30 -2.49 -26.50
C PHE A 121 7.88 -3.21 -27.79
N ARG A 122 6.71 -3.89 -27.78
CA ARG A 122 6.16 -4.54 -28.99
C ARG A 122 5.91 -3.56 -30.12
N GLN A 123 5.38 -2.38 -29.82
CA GLN A 123 5.16 -1.33 -30.83
C GLN A 123 6.49 -0.87 -31.45
N LYS A 124 7.51 -0.65 -30.63
CA LYS A 124 8.85 -0.28 -31.12
C LYS A 124 9.49 -1.39 -31.95
N ASP A 125 9.33 -2.65 -31.55
CA ASP A 125 9.81 -3.79 -32.34
C ASP A 125 9.12 -3.87 -33.71
N GLU A 126 7.81 -3.62 -33.76
CA GLU A 126 7.06 -3.56 -35.01
C GLU A 126 7.51 -2.39 -35.90
N GLU A 127 7.77 -1.23 -35.30
CA GLU A 127 8.32 -0.07 -36.00
C GLU A 127 9.71 -0.37 -36.58
N ILE A 128 10.62 -0.94 -35.78
CA ILE A 128 11.94 -1.38 -36.23
C ILE A 128 11.82 -2.38 -37.39
N ARG A 129 10.89 -3.35 -37.29
CA ARG A 129 10.66 -4.34 -38.34
C ARG A 129 10.15 -3.70 -39.62
N ASN A 130 9.23 -2.74 -39.53
CA ASN A 130 8.70 -2.03 -40.68
C ASN A 130 9.78 -1.17 -41.35
N LEU A 131 10.54 -0.40 -40.56
CA LEU A 131 11.68 0.38 -41.05
C LEU A 131 12.75 -0.50 -41.71
N THR A 132 13.05 -1.66 -41.13
CA THR A 132 13.98 -2.64 -41.72
C THR A 132 13.45 -3.16 -43.05
N ARG A 133 12.16 -3.48 -43.14
CA ARG A 133 11.51 -3.94 -44.37
C ARG A 133 11.54 -2.85 -45.45
N ASP A 134 11.28 -1.60 -45.09
CA ASP A 134 11.28 -0.48 -46.03
C ASP A 134 12.69 -0.15 -46.50
N ASN A 135 13.70 -0.18 -45.61
CA ASN A 135 15.10 -0.06 -46.00
C ASN A 135 15.53 -1.15 -46.99
N LEU A 136 15.13 -2.40 -46.77
CA LEU A 136 15.39 -3.50 -47.71
C LEU A 136 14.67 -3.29 -49.05
N ARG A 137 13.45 -2.75 -49.05
CA ARG A 137 12.70 -2.45 -50.28
C ARG A 137 13.34 -1.30 -51.06
N LEU A 138 13.76 -0.24 -50.38
CA LEU A 138 14.47 0.88 -50.99
C LEU A 138 15.80 0.43 -51.60
N GLY A 139 16.58 -0.39 -50.88
CA GLY A 139 17.81 -0.98 -51.41
C GLY A 139 17.56 -1.83 -52.67
N ASN A 140 16.51 -2.66 -52.65
CA ASN A 140 16.12 -3.45 -53.84
C ASN A 140 15.63 -2.57 -55.00
N TRP A 141 14.96 -1.46 -54.70
CA TRP A 141 14.47 -0.54 -55.72
C TRP A 141 15.62 0.22 -56.39
N ASP A 142 16.62 0.65 -55.63
CA ASP A 142 17.82 1.29 -56.15
C ASP A 142 18.57 0.36 -57.13
N ILE A 143 18.73 -0.92 -56.78
CA ILE A 143 19.34 -1.93 -57.67
C ILE A 143 18.54 -2.07 -58.98
N ARG A 144 17.21 -2.17 -58.90
CA ARG A 144 16.35 -2.27 -60.09
C ARG A 144 16.41 -0.99 -60.93
N PHE A 145 16.42 0.18 -60.31
CA PHE A 145 16.47 1.48 -60.97
C PHE A 145 17.78 1.65 -61.77
N ARG A 146 18.91 1.23 -61.21
CA ARG A 146 20.20 1.22 -61.94
C ARG A 146 20.14 0.35 -63.20
N TRP A 147 19.51 -0.83 -63.12
CA TRP A 147 19.31 -1.69 -64.30
C TRP A 147 18.41 -1.06 -65.35
N TYR A 148 17.31 -0.41 -64.94
CA TYR A 148 16.43 0.30 -65.88
C TYR A 148 17.17 1.41 -66.62
N ILE A 149 18.00 2.21 -65.93
CA ILE A 149 18.82 3.26 -66.57
C ILE A 149 19.79 2.65 -67.58
N ALA A 150 20.47 1.55 -67.24
CA ALA A 150 21.44 0.90 -68.12
C ALA A 150 20.80 0.36 -69.41
N VAL A 151 19.62 -0.27 -69.31
CA VAL A 151 18.89 -0.76 -70.49
C VAL A 151 18.37 0.42 -71.32
N PHE A 152 17.84 1.45 -70.68
CA PHE A 152 17.28 2.61 -71.36
C PHE A 152 18.35 3.41 -72.11
N SER A 153 19.53 3.62 -71.51
CA SER A 153 20.66 4.28 -72.17
C SER A 153 21.19 3.48 -73.35
N PHE A 154 21.20 2.16 -73.26
CA PHE A 154 21.56 1.28 -74.37
C PHE A 154 20.60 1.43 -75.56
N ILE A 155 19.29 1.45 -75.30
CA ILE A 155 18.26 1.64 -76.34
C ILE A 155 18.38 3.02 -77.00
N ILE A 156 18.54 4.09 -76.20
CA ILE A 156 18.73 5.45 -76.73
C ILE A 156 19.98 5.52 -77.61
N GLY A 157 21.10 4.95 -77.16
CA GLY A 157 22.33 4.92 -77.94
C GLY A 157 22.14 4.23 -79.30
N PHE A 158 21.36 3.14 -79.33
CA PHE A 158 21.02 2.44 -80.56
C PHE A 158 20.16 3.31 -81.51
N ILE A 159 19.15 3.99 -80.97
CA ILE A 159 18.28 4.90 -81.75
C ILE A 159 19.10 6.06 -82.35
N ILE A 160 19.96 6.70 -81.54
CA ILE A 160 20.82 7.80 -82.00
C ILE A 160 21.76 7.33 -83.11
N LYS A 161 22.40 6.16 -82.94
CA LYS A 161 23.28 5.60 -83.98
C LYS A 161 22.52 5.34 -85.29
N TYR A 162 21.33 4.74 -85.21
CA TYR A 162 20.52 4.44 -86.38
C TYR A 162 20.01 5.70 -87.11
N LEU A 163 19.79 6.80 -86.39
CA LEU A 163 19.41 8.08 -86.98
C LEU A 163 20.57 8.82 -87.64
N ILE A 164 21.82 8.58 -87.21
CA ILE A 164 23.03 9.20 -87.79
C ILE A 164 23.54 8.44 -89.02
N ASP A 165 23.38 7.12 -89.05
CA ASP A 165 23.78 6.25 -90.18
C ASP A 165 22.81 6.33 -91.39
N LYS A 166 21.72 7.09 -91.28
CA LYS A 166 20.70 7.28 -92.33
C LYS A 166 20.74 8.70 -92.87
#